data_AF-A0A8C5LZY2-F1
#
_entry.id   AF-A0A8C5LZY2-F1
#
_cell.length_a   1.000
_cell.length_b   1.000
_cell.length_c   1.000
_cell.angle_alpha   90.00
_cell.angle_beta   90.00
_cell.angle_gamma   90.00
#
_symmetry.space_group_name_H-M   'P 1'
#
loop_
_entity.id
_entity.type
_entity.pdbx_description
1 polymer ?
#
loop_
_entity_poly.entity_id
_entity_poly.type
_entity_poly.pdbx_seq_one_letter_code
_entity_poly.pdbx_strand_id
1 'polypeptide(L)'
;MYCAVEKDMKIRRRVCLISREELEDNFLRLHEENLILKDYARKQEDKIKRSTLQENVMHIRLQKELREKNTSLCALKEQFQQRIIAVTERWEEKRIEKEENIKQCLNEEELPQKETNETRVAQEEHTKREEEKELVRKIHAMDAAHAETILELEKTREMLIMQHKINVDYQVCGKGRKETLSRDSRVKVLEGNIQIKFFPSTRVYSFSCIILNEINSLHLTRSSRIRVEIASLTLDPYSEVVTDDTVQRVFVEFRFPGVSMEETETPLSLLKPTKGEEVYFHFSKVIHLDGVENTERRQFLYMLLKDSDQRHRLQFTVVSDPINEDQDECQDLGYAYLDLQFLLRRSVDPVEETLHSEFIGALRVSVEARDAARAIYREHRSRTKMSFSSLLPTN
;
A
#
# COMPACT_ATOMS: atom_id res chain seq x y z
N MET A 1 -7.18 -38.34 22.53
CA MET A 1 -8.44 -39.08 22.73
C MET A 1 -8.77 -39.36 24.20
N TYR A 2 -7.83 -39.85 25.02
CA TYR A 2 -8.08 -40.22 26.44
C TYR A 2 -8.59 -39.09 27.36
N CYS A 3 -8.18 -37.83 27.13
CA CYS A 3 -8.56 -36.70 27.98
C CYS A 3 -10.03 -36.21 27.77
N ALA A 4 -10.65 -36.52 26.63
CA ALA A 4 -12.04 -36.17 26.35
C ALA A 4 -13.01 -37.17 27.03
N VAL A 5 -12.68 -38.47 26.97
CA VAL A 5 -13.49 -39.55 27.56
C VAL A 5 -13.54 -39.45 29.10
N GLU A 6 -12.44 -39.02 29.73
CA GLU A 6 -12.38 -38.87 31.19
C GLU A 6 -13.20 -37.67 31.71
N LYS A 7 -13.30 -36.59 30.92
CA LYS A 7 -14.16 -35.44 31.22
C LYS A 7 -15.64 -35.83 31.11
N ASP A 8 -15.99 -36.60 30.09
CA ASP A 8 -17.35 -37.07 29.84
C ASP A 8 -17.88 -37.99 30.96
N MET A 9 -17.04 -38.91 31.46
CA MET A 9 -17.39 -39.75 32.61
C MET A 9 -17.58 -38.94 33.90
N LYS A 10 -16.77 -37.91 34.14
CA LYS A 10 -16.89 -37.02 35.32
C LYS A 10 -18.11 -36.10 35.25
N ILE A 11 -18.57 -35.77 34.05
CA ILE A 11 -19.81 -34.99 33.84
C ILE A 11 -21.02 -35.91 34.06
N ARG A 12 -21.05 -37.09 33.44
CA ARG A 12 -22.13 -38.07 33.59
C ARG A 12 -22.34 -38.50 35.06
N ARG A 13 -21.27 -38.74 35.82
CA ARG A 13 -21.36 -39.05 37.26
C ARG A 13 -21.96 -37.92 38.09
N ARG A 14 -21.71 -36.66 37.73
CA ARG A 14 -22.29 -35.49 38.41
C ARG A 14 -23.77 -35.31 38.09
N VAL A 15 -24.17 -35.56 36.85
CA VAL A 15 -25.58 -35.46 36.43
C VAL A 15 -26.45 -36.52 37.12
N CYS A 16 -25.92 -37.74 37.34
CA CYS A 16 -26.64 -38.79 38.08
C CYS A 16 -26.90 -38.47 39.58
N LEU A 17 -26.22 -37.46 40.14
CA LEU A 17 -26.38 -37.04 41.54
C LEU A 17 -27.37 -35.88 41.72
N ILE A 18 -27.90 -35.31 40.63
CA ILE A 18 -28.81 -34.17 40.64
C ILE A 18 -30.24 -34.70 40.63
N SER A 19 -31.11 -34.13 41.45
CA SER A 19 -32.52 -34.50 41.48
C SER A 19 -33.24 -34.09 40.19
N ARG A 20 -34.34 -34.77 39.86
CA ARG A 20 -35.13 -34.45 38.66
C ARG A 20 -35.63 -33.00 38.65
N GLU A 21 -36.11 -32.51 39.78
CA GLU A 21 -36.60 -31.13 39.93
C GLU A 21 -35.49 -30.10 39.69
N GLU A 22 -34.30 -30.30 40.26
CA GLU A 22 -33.15 -29.42 40.01
C GLU A 22 -32.70 -29.45 38.55
N LEU A 23 -32.85 -30.58 37.86
CA LEU A 23 -32.50 -30.71 36.45
C LEU A 23 -33.50 -29.96 35.55
N GLU A 24 -34.80 -30.03 35.87
CA GLU A 24 -35.88 -29.30 35.18
C GLU A 24 -35.73 -27.78 35.38
N ASP A 25 -35.42 -27.33 36.60
CA ASP A 25 -35.14 -25.92 36.91
C ASP A 25 -33.87 -25.40 36.20
N ASN A 26 -32.81 -26.20 36.15
CA ASN A 26 -31.60 -25.85 35.41
C ASN A 26 -31.87 -25.75 33.91
N PHE A 27 -32.69 -26.64 33.36
CA PHE A 27 -33.07 -26.59 31.94
C PHE A 27 -33.87 -25.32 31.61
N LEU A 28 -34.83 -24.94 32.46
CA LEU A 28 -35.62 -23.72 32.29
C LEU A 28 -34.75 -22.46 32.33
N ARG A 29 -33.86 -22.35 33.33
CA ARG A 29 -32.92 -21.22 33.42
C ARG A 29 -31.99 -21.13 32.22
N LEU A 30 -31.39 -22.25 31.81
CA LEU A 30 -30.55 -22.31 30.60
C LEU A 30 -31.32 -21.97 29.33
N HIS A 31 -32.60 -22.29 29.25
CA HIS A 31 -33.45 -21.94 28.12
C HIS A 31 -33.70 -20.43 28.04
N GLU A 32 -34.00 -19.80 29.18
CA GLU A 32 -34.16 -18.35 29.29
C GLU A 32 -32.85 -17.61 28.94
N GLU A 33 -31.72 -18.08 29.47
CA GLU A 33 -30.39 -17.55 29.11
C GLU A 33 -30.12 -17.67 27.60
N ASN A 34 -30.45 -18.82 26.99
CA ASN A 34 -30.31 -19.01 25.55
C ASN A 34 -31.21 -18.08 24.72
N LEU A 35 -32.42 -17.76 25.20
CA LEU A 35 -33.31 -16.80 24.53
C LEU A 35 -32.73 -15.38 24.56
N ILE A 36 -32.19 -14.95 25.70
CA ILE A 36 -31.54 -13.65 25.85
C ILE A 36 -30.30 -13.57 24.95
N LEU A 37 -29.49 -14.63 24.91
CA LEU A 37 -28.31 -14.69 24.04
C LEU A 37 -28.69 -14.62 22.56
N LYS A 38 -29.74 -15.32 22.12
CA LYS A 38 -30.25 -15.23 20.74
C LYS A 38 -30.74 -13.83 20.40
N ASP A 39 -31.41 -13.15 21.33
CA ASP A 39 -31.89 -11.79 21.10
C ASP A 39 -30.73 -10.78 20.98
N TYR A 40 -29.71 -10.92 21.83
CA TYR A 40 -28.50 -10.13 21.74
C TYR A 40 -27.75 -10.37 20.43
N ALA A 41 -27.62 -11.63 19.99
CA ALA A 41 -26.98 -11.98 18.73
C ALA A 41 -27.69 -11.32 17.54
N ARG A 42 -29.03 -11.39 17.48
CA ARG A 42 -29.83 -10.71 16.43
C ARG A 42 -29.61 -9.20 16.42
N LYS A 43 -29.61 -8.56 17.59
CA LYS A 43 -29.34 -7.12 17.71
C LYS A 43 -27.94 -6.74 17.24
N GLN A 44 -26.94 -7.58 17.51
CA GLN A 44 -25.58 -7.35 17.01
C GLN A 44 -25.50 -7.54 15.49
N GLU A 45 -26.13 -8.57 14.93
CA GLU A 45 -26.21 -8.75 13.48
C GLU A 45 -26.83 -7.54 12.79
N ASP A 46 -27.95 -7.02 13.30
CA ASP A 46 -28.60 -5.84 12.73
C ASP A 46 -27.72 -4.58 12.83
N LYS A 47 -26.90 -4.49 13.89
CA LYS A 47 -25.92 -3.40 14.03
C LYS A 47 -24.78 -3.53 13.04
N ILE A 48 -24.29 -4.74 12.79
CA ILE A 48 -23.27 -5.02 11.76
C ILE A 48 -23.83 -4.67 10.39
N LYS A 49 -25.02 -5.18 10.04
CA LYS A 49 -25.70 -4.90 8.76
C LYS A 49 -25.88 -3.39 8.52
N ARG A 50 -26.28 -2.63 9.54
CA ARG A 50 -26.39 -1.16 9.45
C ARG A 50 -25.04 -0.46 9.27
N SER A 51 -24.00 -0.91 9.97
CA SER A 51 -22.63 -0.37 9.82
C SER A 51 -22.12 -0.61 8.40
N THR A 52 -22.27 -1.82 7.87
CA THR A 52 -21.84 -2.19 6.51
C THR A 52 -22.62 -1.41 5.45
N LEU A 53 -23.94 -1.24 5.63
CA LEU A 53 -24.74 -0.42 4.72
C LEU A 53 -24.27 1.04 4.71
N GLN A 54 -23.95 1.61 5.88
CA GLN A 54 -23.44 2.97 6.00
C GLN A 54 -22.07 3.12 5.32
N GLU A 55 -21.17 2.15 5.48
CA GLU A 55 -19.87 2.09 4.81
C GLU A 55 -20.05 2.03 3.29
N ASN A 56 -20.94 1.18 2.79
CA ASN A 56 -21.23 1.06 1.36
C ASN A 56 -21.80 2.36 0.77
N VAL A 57 -22.73 3.02 1.46
CA VAL A 57 -23.29 4.31 1.03
C VAL A 57 -22.19 5.38 0.98
N MET A 58 -21.30 5.43 1.97
CA MET A 58 -20.16 6.35 1.98
C MET A 58 -19.20 6.06 0.82
N HIS A 59 -18.90 4.80 0.56
CA HIS A 59 -18.03 4.38 -0.55
C HIS A 59 -18.62 4.77 -1.92
N ILE A 60 -19.92 4.53 -2.13
CA ILE A 60 -20.62 4.92 -3.37
C ILE A 60 -20.56 6.44 -3.56
N ARG A 61 -20.77 7.22 -2.49
CA ARG A 61 -20.71 8.69 -2.54
C ARG A 61 -19.32 9.17 -2.94
N LEU A 62 -18.27 8.63 -2.33
CA LEU A 62 -16.89 8.97 -2.65
C LEU A 62 -16.51 8.56 -4.07
N GLN A 63 -16.93 7.38 -4.52
CA GLN A 63 -16.72 6.96 -5.91
C GLN A 63 -17.40 7.88 -6.91
N LYS A 64 -18.61 8.37 -6.60
CA LYS A 64 -19.31 9.32 -7.46
C LYS A 64 -18.54 10.64 -7.56
N GLU A 65 -18.09 11.18 -6.42
CA GLU A 65 -17.32 12.43 -6.39
C GLU A 65 -15.98 12.28 -7.13
N LEU A 66 -15.29 11.14 -6.96
CA LEU A 66 -14.06 10.85 -7.70
C LEU A 66 -14.30 10.78 -9.21
N ARG A 67 -15.40 10.15 -9.66
CA ARG A 67 -15.77 10.12 -11.09
C ARG A 67 -16.03 11.52 -11.63
N GLU A 68 -16.80 12.35 -10.92
CA GLU A 68 -17.08 13.73 -11.33
C GLU A 68 -15.80 14.58 -11.45
N LYS A 69 -14.88 14.44 -10.49
CA LYS A 69 -13.57 15.10 -10.53
C LYS A 69 -12.71 14.62 -11.69
N ASN A 70 -12.66 13.32 -11.95
CA ASN A 70 -11.92 12.75 -13.08
C ASN A 70 -12.49 13.23 -14.42
N THR A 71 -13.82 13.27 -14.59
CA THR A 71 -14.45 13.82 -15.79
C THR A 71 -14.10 15.30 -15.99
N SER A 72 -14.12 16.08 -14.91
CA SER A 72 -13.73 17.51 -14.96
C SER A 72 -12.25 17.68 -15.36
N LEU A 73 -11.38 16.82 -14.84
CA LEU A 73 -9.96 16.82 -15.16
C LEU A 73 -9.70 16.44 -16.63
N CYS A 74 -10.41 15.44 -17.17
CA CYS A 74 -10.34 15.10 -18.59
C CYS A 74 -10.78 16.27 -19.48
N ALA A 75 -11.89 16.93 -19.16
CA ALA A 75 -12.37 18.08 -19.91
C ALA A 75 -11.37 19.24 -19.90
N LEU A 76 -10.75 19.51 -18.74
CA LEU A 76 -9.73 20.55 -18.63
C LEU A 76 -8.46 20.18 -19.43
N LYS A 77 -8.05 18.91 -19.41
CA LYS A 77 -6.92 18.40 -20.19
C LYS A 77 -7.17 18.58 -21.69
N GLU A 78 -8.36 18.25 -22.17
CA GLU A 78 -8.75 18.45 -23.57
C GLU A 78 -8.73 19.94 -23.95
N GLN A 79 -9.21 20.84 -23.09
CA GLN A 79 -9.13 22.29 -23.34
C GLN A 79 -7.69 22.78 -23.46
N PHE A 80 -6.78 22.32 -22.59
CA PHE A 80 -5.37 22.65 -22.70
C PHE A 80 -4.76 22.10 -23.99
N GLN A 81 -5.10 20.86 -24.36
CA GLN A 81 -4.61 20.25 -25.58
C GLN A 81 -5.10 20.99 -26.84
N GLN A 82 -6.36 21.45 -26.87
CA GLN A 82 -6.90 22.29 -27.93
C GLN A 82 -6.17 23.64 -28.02
N ARG A 83 -5.86 24.27 -26.88
CA ARG A 83 -5.08 25.53 -26.86
C ARG A 83 -3.68 25.33 -27.40
N ILE A 84 -3.02 24.22 -27.07
CA ILE A 84 -1.69 23.88 -27.59
C ILE A 84 -1.77 23.72 -29.12
N ILE A 85 -2.72 22.91 -29.62
CA ILE A 85 -2.90 22.71 -31.07
C ILE A 85 -3.12 24.04 -31.79
N ALA A 86 -4.04 24.88 -31.30
CA ALA A 86 -4.34 26.17 -31.92
C ALA A 86 -3.15 27.14 -31.91
N VAL A 87 -2.31 27.08 -30.87
CA VAL A 87 -1.06 27.85 -30.85
C VAL A 87 -0.10 27.30 -31.90
N THR A 88 0.13 25.98 -31.93
CA THR A 88 1.04 25.32 -32.88
C THR A 88 0.64 25.58 -34.33
N GLU A 89 -0.65 25.49 -34.67
CA GLU A 89 -1.17 25.81 -36.01
C GLU A 89 -0.87 27.26 -36.40
N ARG A 90 -1.10 28.21 -35.49
CA ARG A 90 -0.77 29.63 -35.72
C ARG A 90 0.73 29.86 -35.96
N TRP A 91 1.60 29.12 -35.26
CA TRP A 91 3.05 29.19 -35.51
C TRP A 91 3.41 28.64 -36.89
N GLU A 92 2.78 27.56 -37.29
CA GLU A 92 3.01 26.91 -38.58
C GLU A 92 2.52 27.75 -39.75
N GLU A 93 1.34 28.39 -39.64
CA GLU A 93 0.82 29.36 -40.61
C GLU A 93 1.81 30.51 -40.84
N LYS A 94 2.30 31.14 -39.76
CA LYS A 94 3.30 32.20 -39.85
C LYS A 94 4.62 31.72 -40.44
N ARG A 95 4.99 30.46 -40.19
CA ARG A 95 6.19 29.84 -40.74
C ARG A 95 6.05 29.66 -42.26
N ILE A 96 4.91 29.16 -42.71
CA ILE A 96 4.57 29.00 -44.13
C ILE A 96 4.50 30.36 -44.84
N GLU A 97 3.82 31.35 -44.25
CA GLU A 97 3.73 32.72 -44.78
C GLU A 97 5.12 33.34 -44.95
N LYS A 98 6.02 33.14 -43.98
CA LYS A 98 7.40 33.61 -44.07
C LYS A 98 8.19 32.86 -45.16
N GLU A 99 8.01 31.55 -45.31
CA GLU A 99 8.64 30.76 -46.38
C GLU A 99 8.12 31.15 -47.78
N GLU A 100 6.83 31.46 -47.93
CA GLU A 100 6.25 31.96 -49.18
C GLU A 100 6.73 33.37 -49.52
N ASN A 101 6.75 34.28 -48.54
CA ASN A 101 7.31 35.62 -48.72
C ASN A 101 8.79 35.58 -49.12
N ILE A 102 9.59 34.67 -48.55
CA ILE A 102 10.99 34.47 -48.95
C ILE A 102 11.09 33.98 -50.40
N LYS A 103 10.25 33.03 -50.82
CA LYS A 103 10.20 32.54 -52.22
C LYS A 103 9.77 33.64 -53.19
N GLN A 104 8.87 34.53 -52.77
CA GLN A 104 8.38 35.64 -53.59
C GLN A 104 9.44 36.73 -53.75
N CYS A 105 10.21 37.05 -52.71
CA CYS A 105 11.35 37.97 -52.80
C CYS A 105 12.51 37.43 -53.67
N LEU A 106 12.72 36.11 -53.71
CA LEU A 106 13.74 35.48 -54.56
C LEU A 106 13.41 35.53 -56.07
N ASN A 107 12.16 35.83 -56.44
CA ASN A 107 11.74 35.92 -57.85
C ASN A 107 11.80 37.34 -58.42
N GLU A 108 12.05 38.38 -57.61
CA GLU A 108 12.07 39.79 -58.04
C GLU A 108 13.48 40.41 -58.07
N GLU A 109 14.54 39.66 -57.80
CA GLU A 109 15.90 40.22 -57.66
C GLU A 109 16.76 40.09 -58.93
N GLU A 110 16.50 40.94 -59.92
CA GLU A 110 17.52 41.47 -60.85
C GLU A 110 17.78 42.97 -60.55
N LEU A 111 18.62 43.25 -59.51
CA LEU A 111 19.49 44.42 -59.22
C LEU A 111 18.95 45.90 -59.23
N PRO A 112 19.63 46.88 -58.54
CA PRO A 112 20.12 46.90 -57.15
C PRO A 112 19.82 48.26 -56.43
N GLN A 113 19.46 48.26 -55.14
CA GLN A 113 19.59 49.47 -54.30
C GLN A 113 20.10 49.12 -52.89
N LYS A 114 21.42 49.27 -52.72
CA LYS A 114 22.10 49.32 -51.43
C LYS A 114 22.06 50.77 -50.93
N GLU A 115 21.30 51.06 -49.88
CA GLU A 115 21.68 52.05 -48.82
C GLU A 115 20.62 52.26 -47.71
N THR A 116 19.45 51.58 -47.73
CA THR A 116 18.44 51.72 -46.65
C THR A 116 18.11 50.43 -45.86
N ASN A 117 18.68 49.29 -46.24
CA ASN A 117 18.22 47.98 -45.75
C ASN A 117 18.91 47.49 -44.47
N GLU A 118 20.12 47.94 -44.13
CA GLU A 118 20.83 47.48 -42.93
C GLU A 118 20.16 47.93 -41.62
N THR A 119 19.61 49.15 -41.58
CA THR A 119 18.93 49.70 -40.40
C THR A 119 17.55 49.06 -40.17
N ARG A 120 16.84 48.70 -41.26
CA ARG A 120 15.50 48.09 -41.21
C ARG A 120 15.56 46.62 -40.80
N VAL A 121 16.53 45.88 -41.33
CA VAL A 121 16.77 44.47 -40.95
C VAL A 121 17.19 44.37 -39.48
N ALA A 122 18.06 45.26 -38.99
CA ALA A 122 18.46 45.30 -37.59
C ALA A 122 17.30 45.64 -36.63
N GLN A 123 16.36 46.50 -37.04
CA GLN A 123 15.17 46.83 -36.24
C GLN A 123 14.16 45.67 -36.19
N GLU A 124 13.93 44.98 -37.30
CA GLU A 124 13.04 43.81 -37.35
C GLU A 124 13.61 42.58 -36.61
N GLU A 125 14.92 42.39 -36.60
CA GLU A 125 15.56 41.35 -35.80
C GLU A 125 15.51 41.66 -34.31
N HIS A 126 15.65 42.94 -33.93
CA HIS A 126 15.53 43.37 -32.54
C HIS A 126 14.10 43.23 -32.01
N THR A 127 13.07 43.53 -32.81
CA THR A 127 11.67 43.32 -32.42
C THR A 127 11.33 41.83 -32.30
N LYS A 128 11.78 40.99 -33.24
CA LYS A 128 11.60 39.53 -33.15
C LYS A 128 12.30 38.92 -31.93
N ARG A 129 13.50 39.36 -31.59
CA ARG A 129 14.21 38.93 -30.37
C ARG A 129 13.49 39.36 -29.09
N GLU A 130 12.89 40.55 -29.06
CA GLU A 130 12.14 40.99 -27.89
C GLU A 130 10.81 40.23 -27.74
N GLU A 131 10.12 39.92 -28.84
CA GLU A 131 8.92 39.07 -28.83
C GLU A 131 9.24 37.64 -28.35
N GLU A 132 10.35 37.06 -28.80
CA GLU A 132 10.81 35.73 -28.37
C GLU A 132 11.17 35.72 -26.88
N LYS A 133 11.90 36.73 -26.39
CA LYS A 133 12.19 36.89 -24.97
C LYS A 133 10.93 37.09 -24.14
N GLU A 134 9.90 37.75 -24.67
CA GLU A 134 8.62 37.91 -23.97
C GLU A 134 7.84 36.59 -23.92
N LEU A 135 7.88 35.80 -24.99
CA LEU A 135 7.27 34.48 -25.03
C LEU A 135 7.91 33.50 -24.05
N VAL A 136 9.25 33.46 -23.99
CA VAL A 136 9.99 32.66 -23.01
C VAL A 136 9.64 33.09 -21.58
N ARG A 137 9.51 34.41 -21.33
CA ARG A 137 9.05 34.92 -20.03
C ARG A 137 7.63 34.45 -19.68
N LYS A 138 6.71 34.42 -20.65
CA LYS A 138 5.32 33.93 -20.43
C LYS A 138 5.28 32.42 -20.16
N ILE A 139 6.12 31.64 -20.84
CA ILE A 139 6.24 30.19 -20.61
C ILE A 139 6.76 29.93 -19.19
N HIS A 140 7.87 30.56 -18.79
CA HIS A 140 8.41 30.38 -17.44
C HIS A 140 7.45 30.85 -16.34
N ALA A 141 6.68 31.92 -16.58
CA ALA A 141 5.66 32.36 -15.64
C ALA A 141 4.50 31.35 -15.52
N MET A 142 4.09 30.73 -16.63
CA MET A 142 3.10 29.66 -16.64
C MET A 142 3.62 28.40 -15.94
N ASP A 143 4.88 28.01 -16.17
CA ASP A 143 5.52 26.87 -15.53
C ASP A 143 5.65 27.07 -14.02
N ALA A 144 5.98 28.29 -13.59
CA ALA A 144 6.02 28.66 -12.17
C ALA A 144 4.63 28.57 -11.52
N ALA A 145 3.59 29.12 -12.16
CA ALA A 145 2.21 29.02 -11.67
C ALA A 145 1.73 27.56 -11.63
N HIS A 146 2.10 26.74 -12.62
CA HIS A 146 1.78 25.33 -12.65
C HIS A 146 2.47 24.57 -11.50
N ALA A 147 3.76 24.84 -11.25
CA ALA A 147 4.50 24.26 -10.13
C ALA A 147 3.85 24.61 -8.77
N GLU A 148 3.38 25.84 -8.59
CA GLU A 148 2.64 26.25 -7.38
C GLU A 148 1.35 25.44 -7.20
N THR A 149 0.55 25.25 -8.26
CA THR A 149 -0.68 24.45 -8.17
C THR A 149 -0.42 22.97 -7.87
N ILE A 150 0.67 22.40 -8.40
CA ILE A 150 1.06 21.01 -8.10
C ILE A 150 1.39 20.87 -6.61
N LEU A 151 2.18 21.81 -6.07
CA LEU A 151 2.53 21.81 -4.65
C LEU A 151 1.30 22.01 -3.75
N GLU A 152 0.34 22.85 -4.14
CA GLU A 152 -0.93 22.99 -3.42
C GLU A 152 -1.76 21.70 -3.45
N LEU A 153 -1.82 21.02 -4.59
CA LEU A 153 -2.51 19.73 -4.72
C LEU A 153 -1.83 18.63 -3.90
N GLU A 154 -0.50 18.57 -3.88
CA GLU A 154 0.26 17.63 -3.04
C GLU A 154 0.02 17.90 -1.56
N LYS A 155 0.04 19.16 -1.13
CA LYS A 155 -0.29 19.53 0.25
C LYS A 155 -1.72 19.11 0.63
N THR A 156 -2.66 19.26 -0.31
CA THR A 156 -4.07 18.86 -0.10
C THR A 156 -4.20 17.33 -0.03
N ARG A 157 -3.43 16.60 -0.85
CA ARG A 157 -3.35 15.13 -0.83
C ARG A 157 -2.82 14.63 0.51
N GLU A 158 -1.71 15.20 1.00
CA GLU A 158 -1.13 14.84 2.29
C GLU A 158 -2.09 15.12 3.45
N MET A 159 -2.82 16.23 3.40
CA MET A 159 -3.85 16.57 4.37
C MET A 159 -5.00 15.53 4.38
N LEU A 160 -5.47 15.10 3.21
CA LEU A 160 -6.54 14.11 3.08
C LEU A 160 -6.08 12.72 3.55
N ILE A 161 -4.84 12.34 3.28
CA ILE A 161 -4.24 11.09 3.80
C ILE A 161 -4.22 11.13 5.33
N MET A 162 -3.79 12.25 5.91
CA MET A 162 -3.82 12.45 7.36
C MET A 162 -5.24 12.37 7.93
N GLN A 163 -6.21 13.01 7.28
CA GLN A 163 -7.62 12.94 7.70
C GLN A 163 -8.20 11.53 7.61
N HIS A 164 -7.86 10.79 6.54
CA HIS A 164 -8.25 9.39 6.40
C HIS A 164 -7.66 8.54 7.52
N LYS A 165 -6.38 8.75 7.85
CA LYS A 165 -5.69 8.05 8.93
C LYS A 165 -6.35 8.31 10.30
N ILE A 166 -6.64 9.58 10.61
CA ILE A 166 -7.38 9.97 11.83
C ILE A 166 -8.76 9.30 11.88
N ASN A 167 -9.49 9.29 10.77
CA ASN A 167 -10.83 8.69 10.71
C ASN A 167 -10.79 7.16 10.88
N VAL A 168 -9.77 6.49 10.32
CA VAL A 168 -9.53 5.06 10.51
C VAL A 168 -9.20 4.76 11.98
N ASP A 169 -8.30 5.53 12.58
CA ASP A 169 -7.90 5.37 13.99
C ASP A 169 -9.10 5.59 14.94
N TYR A 170 -9.99 6.53 14.61
CA TYR A 170 -11.23 6.77 15.36
C TYR A 170 -12.18 5.56 15.31
N GLN A 171 -12.29 4.88 14.16
CA GLN A 171 -13.11 3.67 14.01
C GLN A 171 -12.54 2.47 14.77
N VAL A 172 -11.21 2.33 14.84
CA VAL A 172 -10.52 1.27 15.59
C VAL A 172 -10.68 1.47 17.09
N CYS A 173 -10.51 2.71 17.59
CA CYS A 173 -10.74 3.04 19.00
C CYS A 173 -12.20 2.79 19.44
N GLY A 174 -13.16 3.02 18.53
CA GLY A 174 -14.58 2.68 18.74
C GLY A 174 -14.87 1.17 18.82
N LYS A 175 -14.06 0.33 18.15
CA LYS A 175 -14.17 -1.15 18.20
C LYS A 175 -13.47 -1.74 19.44
N GLY A 176 -12.32 -1.20 19.85
CA GLY A 176 -11.59 -1.64 21.06
C GLY A 176 -12.36 -1.47 22.38
N ARG A 177 -13.30 -0.51 22.45
CA ARG A 177 -14.17 -0.31 23.63
C ARG A 177 -15.21 -1.43 23.84
N LYS A 178 -15.52 -2.22 22.80
CA LYS A 178 -16.45 -3.37 22.92
C LYS A 178 -15.76 -4.64 23.42
N GLU A 179 -14.45 -4.78 23.20
CA GLU A 179 -13.69 -5.97 23.58
C GLU A 179 -13.22 -5.92 25.02
N THR A 180 -13.00 -4.72 25.58
CA THR A 180 -12.67 -4.55 27.01
C THR A 180 -13.85 -4.73 27.95
N LEU A 181 -15.10 -4.60 27.49
CA LEU A 181 -16.29 -4.79 28.35
C LEU A 181 -16.72 -6.26 28.53
N SER A 182 -16.13 -7.20 27.79
CA SER A 182 -16.47 -8.64 27.90
C SER A 182 -15.53 -9.43 28.82
N ARG A 183 -14.44 -8.82 29.29
CA ARG A 183 -13.38 -9.50 30.07
C ARG A 183 -13.20 -9.03 31.50
N ASP A 184 -14.05 -8.13 32.00
CA ASP A 184 -13.95 -7.64 33.38
C ASP A 184 -15.25 -7.79 34.17
N SER A 185 -15.76 -9.03 34.23
CA SER A 185 -16.72 -9.43 35.27
C SER A 185 -15.96 -9.82 36.54
N ARG A 186 -15.08 -8.96 37.08
CA ARG A 186 -14.52 -9.17 38.44
C ARG A 186 -13.84 -7.94 39.08
N VAL A 187 -14.41 -6.74 38.94
CA VAL A 187 -14.05 -5.62 39.82
C VAL A 187 -15.28 -5.14 40.58
N LYS A 188 -15.19 -5.23 41.91
CA LYS A 188 -16.21 -4.79 42.86
C LYS A 188 -16.49 -3.30 42.66
N VAL A 189 -17.77 -2.98 42.55
CA VAL A 189 -18.31 -1.63 42.71
C VAL A 189 -17.89 -1.11 44.08
N LEU A 190 -17.08 -0.06 44.09
CA LEU A 190 -17.04 0.90 45.20
C LEU A 190 -17.60 2.21 44.63
N GLU A 191 -18.87 2.46 44.93
CA GLU A 191 -19.49 3.76 44.81
C GLU A 191 -18.69 4.76 45.65
N GLY A 192 -18.17 5.80 45.00
CA GLY A 192 -17.44 6.88 45.64
C GLY A 192 -17.56 8.14 44.81
N ASN A 193 -18.59 8.92 45.11
CA ASN A 193 -18.85 10.25 44.57
C ASN A 193 -17.56 11.10 44.56
N ILE A 194 -17.12 11.58 43.40
CA ILE A 194 -16.16 12.69 43.32
C ILE A 194 -16.82 13.84 42.55
N GLN A 195 -17.26 14.82 43.34
CA GLN A 195 -17.68 16.14 42.87
C GLN A 195 -16.53 16.82 42.12
N ILE A 196 -16.82 17.32 40.92
CA ILE A 196 -15.91 18.19 40.16
C ILE A 196 -15.88 19.55 40.87
N LYS A 197 -14.79 19.85 41.59
CA LYS A 197 -14.44 21.22 41.99
C LYS A 197 -13.40 21.76 41.02
N PHE A 198 -13.80 22.78 40.26
CA PHE A 198 -12.87 23.64 39.52
C PHE A 198 -12.01 24.43 40.52
N PHE A 199 -10.69 24.27 40.42
CA PHE A 199 -9.72 25.23 40.93
C PHE A 199 -8.95 25.83 39.74
N PRO A 200 -8.80 27.16 39.67
CA PRO A 200 -8.03 27.79 38.61
C PRO A 200 -6.53 27.74 38.93
N SER A 201 -5.76 27.52 37.87
CA SER A 201 -4.35 27.91 37.68
C SER A 201 -3.21 27.10 38.33
N THR A 202 -2.46 26.50 37.39
CA THR A 202 -0.99 26.40 37.31
C THR A 202 -0.32 25.14 37.88
N ARG A 203 -0.08 24.14 37.03
CA ARG A 203 1.27 23.75 36.55
C ARG A 203 1.17 22.62 35.52
N VAL A 204 1.82 22.83 34.39
CA VAL A 204 1.97 21.90 33.27
C VAL A 204 2.73 20.65 33.74
N TYR A 205 2.08 19.48 33.70
CA TYR A 205 2.76 18.19 33.63
C TYR A 205 2.21 17.36 32.48
N SER A 206 3.03 17.31 31.44
CA SER A 206 3.28 16.18 30.54
C SER A 206 2.16 15.71 29.61
N PHE A 207 2.08 16.38 28.45
CA PHE A 207 1.66 15.78 27.18
C PHE A 207 2.62 14.67 26.68
N SER A 208 3.73 14.36 27.39
CA SER A 208 4.72 13.37 26.93
C SER A 208 4.29 11.93 27.14
N CYS A 209 3.36 11.65 28.07
CA CYS A 209 2.99 10.27 28.42
C CYS A 209 2.09 9.59 27.38
N ILE A 210 1.29 10.36 26.63
CA ILE A 210 0.36 9.81 25.63
C ILE A 210 1.12 9.49 24.33
N ILE A 211 1.99 10.40 23.88
CA ILE A 211 2.81 10.24 22.67
C ILE A 211 3.77 9.05 22.79
N LEU A 212 4.36 8.81 23.96
CA LEU A 212 5.27 7.68 24.17
C LEU A 212 4.56 6.32 24.06
N ASN A 213 3.31 6.20 24.51
CA ASN A 213 2.56 4.95 24.41
C ASN A 213 2.08 4.65 22.98
N GLU A 214 1.67 5.67 22.22
CA GLU A 214 1.33 5.52 20.80
C GLU A 214 2.55 5.21 19.93
N ILE A 215 3.69 5.86 20.16
CA ILE A 215 4.96 5.55 19.46
C ILE A 215 5.42 4.12 19.79
N ASN A 216 5.30 3.69 21.05
CA ASN A 216 5.64 2.32 21.44
C ASN A 216 4.68 1.29 20.82
N SER A 217 3.37 1.58 20.75
CA SER A 217 2.39 0.73 20.09
C SER A 217 2.61 0.63 18.58
N LEU A 218 2.94 1.75 17.92
CA LEU A 218 3.33 1.79 16.51
C LEU A 218 4.64 1.03 16.24
N HIS A 219 5.64 1.16 17.12
CA HIS A 219 6.87 0.37 17.00
C HIS A 219 6.63 -1.12 17.22
N LEU A 220 5.75 -1.49 18.16
CA LEU A 220 5.41 -2.88 18.45
C LEU A 220 4.68 -3.52 17.26
N THR A 221 3.70 -2.82 16.68
CA THR A 221 2.93 -3.28 15.49
C THR A 221 3.76 -3.30 14.21
N ARG A 222 4.73 -2.38 14.03
CA ARG A 222 5.68 -2.44 12.90
C ARG A 222 6.71 -3.55 13.05
N SER A 223 7.09 -3.89 14.29
CA SER A 223 8.00 -4.99 14.56
C SER A 223 7.36 -6.38 14.43
N SER A 224 6.04 -6.45 14.26
CA SER A 224 5.27 -7.69 14.20
C SER A 224 4.71 -8.02 12.82
N ARG A 225 5.17 -7.35 11.75
CA ARG A 225 4.70 -7.63 10.38
C ARG A 225 5.78 -7.40 9.35
N ILE A 226 5.63 -8.05 8.20
CA ILE A 226 6.34 -7.74 6.95
C ILE A 226 5.30 -7.38 5.89
N ARG A 227 5.54 -6.31 5.14
CA ARG A 227 4.75 -5.98 3.95
C ARG A 227 5.59 -6.21 2.71
N VAL A 228 5.07 -6.97 1.75
CA VAL A 228 5.68 -7.20 0.44
C VAL A 228 4.76 -6.59 -0.60
N GLU A 229 5.31 -5.81 -1.52
CA GLU A 229 4.59 -5.21 -2.63
C GLU A 229 5.23 -5.63 -3.95
N ILE A 230 4.39 -6.07 -4.88
CA ILE A 230 4.75 -6.30 -6.27
C ILE A 230 4.22 -5.09 -7.06
N ALA A 231 5.13 -4.21 -7.46
CA ALA A 231 4.77 -2.94 -8.11
C ALA A 231 4.52 -3.17 -9.61
N SER A 232 5.52 -3.67 -10.33
CA SER A 232 5.47 -3.80 -11.78
C SER A 232 6.45 -4.83 -12.34
N LEU A 233 6.21 -5.23 -13.58
CA LEU A 233 7.05 -6.16 -14.35
C LEU A 233 7.31 -5.58 -15.75
N THR A 234 8.56 -5.67 -16.19
CA THR A 234 8.98 -5.50 -17.59
C THR A 234 9.62 -6.79 -18.08
N LEU A 235 9.38 -7.16 -19.34
CA LEU A 235 10.07 -8.26 -19.98
C LEU A 235 11.11 -7.73 -20.97
N ASP A 236 12.25 -8.42 -21.06
CA ASP A 236 13.25 -8.15 -22.09
C ASP A 236 12.64 -8.46 -23.46
N PRO A 237 12.64 -7.52 -24.42
CA PRO A 237 12.12 -7.74 -25.77
C PRO A 237 12.70 -8.95 -26.51
N TYR A 238 13.89 -9.42 -26.09
CA TYR A 238 14.59 -10.55 -26.69
C TYR A 238 14.48 -11.85 -25.87
N SER A 239 13.71 -11.85 -24.78
CA SER A 239 13.48 -13.05 -23.96
C SER A 239 12.59 -14.08 -24.68
N GLU A 240 12.80 -15.36 -24.38
CA GLU A 240 11.99 -16.48 -24.92
C GLU A 240 10.50 -16.29 -24.61
N VAL A 241 10.18 -15.76 -23.43
CA VAL A 241 8.81 -15.48 -22.96
C VAL A 241 8.07 -14.50 -23.87
N VAL A 242 8.75 -13.46 -24.36
CA VAL A 242 8.14 -12.47 -25.26
C VAL A 242 7.85 -13.09 -26.63
N THR A 243 8.75 -13.96 -27.13
CA THR A 243 8.58 -14.65 -28.41
C THR A 243 7.57 -15.80 -28.39
N ASP A 244 7.20 -16.29 -27.20
CA ASP A 244 6.25 -17.38 -27.05
C ASP A 244 4.79 -16.89 -27.13
N ASP A 245 4.12 -17.15 -28.26
CA ASP A 245 2.73 -16.76 -28.50
C ASP A 245 1.71 -17.53 -27.61
N THR A 246 2.11 -18.62 -26.97
CA THR A 246 1.25 -19.35 -26.03
C THR A 246 1.07 -18.57 -24.72
N VAL A 247 2.06 -17.76 -24.34
CA VAL A 247 2.01 -16.92 -23.14
C VAL A 247 1.29 -15.62 -23.46
N GLN A 248 0.04 -15.50 -22.99
CA GLN A 248 -0.81 -14.33 -23.22
C GLN A 248 -1.03 -13.47 -21.97
N ARG A 249 -1.11 -14.10 -20.80
CA ARG A 249 -1.22 -13.41 -19.51
C ARG A 249 -0.18 -13.92 -18.53
N VAL A 250 0.20 -13.05 -17.62
CA VAL A 250 1.17 -13.31 -16.57
C VAL A 250 0.68 -12.77 -15.23
N PHE A 251 1.01 -13.50 -14.17
CA PHE A 251 0.87 -13.06 -12.79
C PHE A 251 2.17 -13.32 -12.05
N VAL A 252 2.31 -12.75 -10.85
CA VAL A 252 3.51 -12.93 -10.04
C VAL A 252 3.12 -13.47 -8.69
N GLU A 253 3.81 -14.52 -8.24
CA GLU A 253 3.67 -15.08 -6.91
C GLU A 253 4.99 -15.04 -6.14
N PHE A 254 4.92 -15.12 -4.81
CA PHE A 254 6.09 -15.35 -3.97
C PHE A 254 5.74 -16.33 -2.86
N ARG A 255 6.71 -17.12 -2.40
CA ARG A 255 6.46 -18.11 -1.34
C ARG A 255 6.91 -17.59 0.02
N PHE A 256 5.99 -17.58 0.98
CA PHE A 256 6.28 -17.30 2.38
C PHE A 256 5.69 -18.41 3.28
N PRO A 257 6.53 -19.23 3.95
CA PRO A 257 6.06 -20.35 4.76
C PRO A 257 5.00 -19.95 5.80
N GLY A 258 3.95 -20.77 5.92
CA GLY A 258 2.80 -20.49 6.78
C GLY A 258 1.80 -19.49 6.20
N VAL A 259 1.91 -19.09 4.93
CA VAL A 259 0.93 -18.30 4.18
C VAL A 259 0.51 -19.12 2.95
N SER A 260 -0.78 -19.14 2.60
CA SER A 260 -1.26 -19.84 1.40
C SER A 260 -0.81 -19.15 0.12
N MET A 261 -0.68 -19.90 -0.99
CA MET A 261 -0.25 -19.32 -2.27
C MET A 261 -1.29 -18.32 -2.83
N GLU A 262 -2.58 -18.61 -2.64
CA GLU A 262 -3.71 -17.69 -2.95
C GLU A 262 -3.57 -16.31 -2.29
N GLU A 263 -2.87 -16.24 -1.15
CA GLU A 263 -2.64 -14.99 -0.43
C GLU A 263 -1.38 -14.24 -0.87
N THR A 264 -0.51 -14.88 -1.66
CA THR A 264 0.81 -14.38 -2.05
C THR A 264 1.01 -14.34 -3.57
N GLU A 265 -0.06 -14.46 -4.34
CA GLU A 265 -0.12 -14.22 -5.78
C GLU A 265 -0.85 -12.90 -6.08
N THR A 266 -0.48 -12.26 -7.19
CA THR A 266 -1.20 -11.09 -7.68
C THR A 266 -2.62 -11.49 -8.11
N PRO A 267 -3.69 -10.83 -7.62
CA PRO A 267 -5.07 -11.29 -7.79
C PRO A 267 -5.62 -11.18 -9.22
N LEU A 268 -4.89 -10.52 -10.11
CA LEU A 268 -5.25 -10.35 -11.51
C LEU A 268 -4.04 -10.64 -12.38
N SER A 269 -4.20 -11.59 -13.31
CA SER A 269 -3.27 -11.80 -14.40
C SER A 269 -3.38 -10.66 -15.40
N LEU A 270 -2.25 -10.09 -15.77
CA LEU A 270 -2.17 -9.01 -16.75
C LEU A 270 -1.69 -9.55 -18.08
N LEU A 271 -2.03 -8.86 -19.18
CA LEU A 271 -1.52 -9.21 -20.49
C LEU A 271 0.01 -9.19 -20.48
N LYS A 272 0.64 -10.14 -21.18
CA LYS A 272 2.09 -10.21 -21.35
C LYS A 272 2.61 -8.87 -21.89
N PRO A 273 3.52 -8.15 -21.19
CA PRO A 273 4.10 -6.92 -21.70
C PRO A 273 4.95 -7.21 -22.94
N THR A 274 4.84 -6.38 -23.97
CA THR A 274 5.60 -6.53 -25.22
C THR A 274 6.47 -5.30 -25.49
N LYS A 275 7.53 -5.43 -26.31
CA LYS A 275 8.33 -4.29 -26.80
C LYS A 275 8.86 -3.34 -25.70
N GLY A 276 9.15 -3.85 -24.51
CA GLY A 276 9.64 -3.06 -23.37
C GLY A 276 8.55 -2.33 -22.58
N GLU A 277 7.27 -2.68 -22.78
CA GLU A 277 6.16 -2.21 -21.94
C GLU A 277 6.35 -2.64 -20.47
N GLU A 278 5.82 -1.82 -19.56
CA GLU A 278 5.76 -2.12 -18.13
C GLU A 278 4.31 -2.33 -17.71
N VAL A 279 4.02 -3.47 -17.08
CA VAL A 279 2.71 -3.76 -16.49
C VAL A 279 2.77 -3.55 -14.98
N TYR A 280 1.71 -2.97 -14.42
CA TYR A 280 1.66 -2.58 -13.00
C TYR A 280 0.63 -3.40 -12.24
N PHE A 281 1.08 -4.12 -11.22
CA PHE A 281 0.23 -4.92 -10.34
C PHE A 281 -0.22 -4.13 -9.11
N HIS A 282 0.68 -3.34 -8.51
CA HIS A 282 0.48 -2.67 -7.21
C HIS A 282 -0.16 -3.57 -6.15
N PHE A 283 0.23 -4.83 -6.13
CA PHE A 283 -0.27 -5.81 -5.18
C PHE A 283 0.53 -5.70 -3.89
N SER A 284 -0.15 -5.47 -2.77
CA SER A 284 0.50 -5.34 -1.47
C SER A 284 -0.06 -6.35 -0.47
N LYS A 285 0.81 -7.20 0.08
CA LYS A 285 0.47 -8.20 1.07
C LYS A 285 1.17 -7.93 2.40
N VAL A 286 0.38 -7.86 3.47
CA VAL A 286 0.87 -7.78 4.85
C VAL A 286 0.83 -9.18 5.47
N ILE A 287 1.98 -9.64 5.97
CA ILE A 287 2.14 -10.92 6.66
C ILE A 287 2.43 -10.64 8.13
N HIS A 288 1.58 -11.19 8.99
CA HIS A 288 1.69 -11.09 10.44
C HIS A 288 2.73 -12.05 11.00
N LEU A 289 3.57 -11.52 11.90
CA LEU A 289 4.69 -12.18 12.56
C LEU A 289 4.51 -12.19 14.10
N ASP A 290 3.45 -11.57 14.63
CA ASP A 290 3.09 -11.63 16.05
C ASP A 290 2.58 -13.02 16.47
N GLY A 291 2.56 -13.27 17.77
CA GLY A 291 2.03 -14.53 18.31
C GLY A 291 2.99 -15.71 18.20
N VAL A 292 2.60 -16.83 18.82
CA VAL A 292 3.38 -18.08 18.86
C VAL A 292 3.10 -18.96 17.64
N GLU A 293 1.93 -18.78 17.03
CA GLU A 293 1.48 -19.43 15.81
C GLU A 293 2.36 -19.08 14.60
N ASN A 294 2.92 -17.86 14.56
CA ASN A 294 3.74 -17.38 13.45
C ASN A 294 5.23 -17.70 13.63
N THR A 295 5.58 -18.66 14.50
CA THR A 295 6.98 -19.04 14.74
C THR A 295 7.70 -19.47 13.46
N GLU A 296 7.03 -20.20 12.57
CA GLU A 296 7.60 -20.61 11.27
C GLU A 296 7.91 -19.40 10.38
N ARG A 297 6.98 -18.45 10.27
CA ARG A 297 7.14 -17.19 9.53
C ARG A 297 8.33 -16.37 10.04
N ARG A 298 8.47 -16.28 11.36
CA ARG A 298 9.59 -15.57 12.02
C ARG A 298 10.92 -16.28 11.79
N GLN A 299 10.93 -17.60 11.88
CA GLN A 299 12.12 -18.41 11.62
C GLN A 299 12.55 -18.28 10.16
N PHE A 300 11.61 -18.29 9.21
CA PHE A 300 11.88 -18.06 7.80
C PHE A 300 12.48 -16.68 7.55
N LEU A 301 11.88 -15.61 8.08
CA LEU A 301 12.46 -14.27 7.98
C LEU A 301 13.86 -14.21 8.62
N TYR A 302 14.09 -14.88 9.74
CA TYR A 302 15.43 -14.99 10.31
C TYR A 302 16.43 -15.68 9.37
N MET A 303 16.02 -16.74 8.66
CA MET A 303 16.87 -17.42 7.67
C MET A 303 17.20 -16.49 6.50
N LEU A 304 16.24 -15.73 5.98
CA LEU A 304 16.48 -14.72 4.93
C LEU A 304 17.44 -13.59 5.37
N LEU A 305 17.57 -13.37 6.67
CA LEU A 305 18.48 -12.36 7.25
C LEU A 305 19.85 -12.94 7.64
N LYS A 306 19.98 -14.28 7.69
CA LYS A 306 21.15 -14.99 8.19
C LYS A 306 22.05 -15.42 7.04
N ASP A 307 23.14 -14.66 6.88
CA ASP A 307 24.20 -14.80 5.87
C ASP A 307 23.74 -14.63 4.41
N SER A 308 24.61 -14.02 3.61
CA SER A 308 24.41 -13.72 2.19
C SER A 308 24.69 -14.96 1.32
N ASP A 309 24.24 -16.14 1.74
CA ASP A 309 24.30 -17.31 0.88
C ASP A 309 23.18 -17.22 -0.15
N GLN A 310 23.46 -17.55 -1.42
CA GLN A 310 22.49 -17.52 -2.52
C GLN A 310 21.21 -18.36 -2.26
N ARG A 311 21.21 -19.19 -1.20
CA ARG A 311 20.15 -20.09 -0.77
C ARG A 311 19.01 -19.41 -0.01
N HIS A 312 19.23 -18.26 0.62
CA HIS A 312 18.24 -17.64 1.52
C HIS A 312 17.76 -16.28 1.00
N ARG A 313 17.26 -16.25 -0.24
CA ARG A 313 16.65 -15.07 -0.86
C ARG A 313 15.14 -15.27 -1.00
N LEU A 314 14.37 -14.20 -0.88
CA LEU A 314 12.94 -14.24 -1.14
C LEU A 314 12.73 -14.39 -2.65
N GLN A 315 12.15 -15.52 -3.06
CA GLN A 315 11.92 -15.84 -4.46
C GLN A 315 10.54 -15.35 -4.90
N PHE A 316 10.51 -14.66 -6.03
CA PHE A 316 9.33 -14.32 -6.80
C PHE A 316 9.33 -15.16 -8.07
N THR A 317 8.16 -15.68 -8.45
CA THR A 317 7.96 -16.46 -9.67
C THR A 317 6.98 -15.71 -10.56
N VAL A 318 7.37 -15.49 -11.82
CA VAL A 318 6.47 -15.01 -12.87
C VAL A 318 5.85 -16.24 -13.50
N VAL A 319 4.52 -16.31 -13.53
CA VAL A 319 3.75 -17.49 -13.94
C VAL A 319 2.83 -17.12 -15.10
N SER A 320 2.69 -18.00 -16.09
CA SER A 320 1.70 -17.85 -17.15
C SER A 320 0.30 -18.23 -16.66
N ASP A 321 -0.68 -17.48 -17.11
CA ASP A 321 -2.10 -17.79 -16.87
C ASP A 321 -2.81 -17.96 -18.22
N PRO A 322 -3.07 -19.20 -18.65
CA PRO A 322 -3.70 -19.48 -19.93
C PRO A 322 -5.15 -18.98 -19.97
N ILE A 323 -5.58 -18.44 -21.11
CA ILE A 323 -6.96 -17.95 -21.27
C ILE A 323 -7.99 -19.08 -21.17
N ASN A 324 -7.60 -20.28 -21.63
CA ASN A 324 -8.42 -21.48 -21.58
C ASN A 324 -7.85 -22.43 -20.53
N GLU A 325 -8.31 -22.29 -19.29
CA GLU A 325 -7.91 -23.14 -18.15
C GLU A 325 -8.14 -24.65 -18.38
N ASP A 326 -9.04 -25.01 -19.31
CA ASP A 326 -9.35 -26.40 -19.64
C ASP A 326 -8.32 -27.07 -20.59
N GLN A 327 -7.47 -26.30 -21.25
CA GLN A 327 -6.57 -26.79 -22.31
C GLN A 327 -5.10 -26.71 -21.94
N ASP A 328 -4.73 -25.71 -21.14
CA ASP A 328 -3.34 -25.41 -20.81
C ASP A 328 -3.17 -25.24 -19.29
N GLU A 329 -2.03 -25.70 -18.77
CA GLU A 329 -1.65 -25.53 -17.35
C GLU A 329 -0.77 -24.29 -17.18
N CYS A 330 -0.82 -23.67 -15.99
CA CYS A 330 0.07 -22.57 -15.61
C CYS A 330 1.54 -23.03 -15.63
N GLN A 331 2.43 -22.20 -16.17
CA GLN A 331 3.86 -22.50 -16.29
C GLN A 331 4.72 -21.41 -15.65
N ASP A 332 5.75 -21.81 -14.93
CA ASP A 332 6.74 -20.90 -14.36
C ASP A 332 7.63 -20.34 -15.47
N LEU A 333 7.44 -19.05 -15.77
CA LEU A 333 8.19 -18.33 -16.81
C LEU A 333 9.56 -17.89 -16.30
N GLY A 334 9.66 -17.63 -14.99
CA GLY A 334 10.93 -17.67 -14.29
C GLY A 334 10.97 -16.86 -13.00
N TYR A 335 12.19 -16.63 -12.52
CA TYR A 335 12.43 -16.33 -11.11
C TYR A 335 13.20 -15.04 -10.89
N ALA A 336 12.83 -14.32 -9.84
CA ALA A 336 13.57 -13.17 -9.30
C ALA A 336 13.83 -13.37 -7.81
N TYR A 337 14.99 -12.91 -7.33
CA TYR A 337 15.44 -13.16 -5.96
C TYR A 337 15.79 -11.85 -5.24
N LEU A 338 15.17 -11.61 -4.08
CA LEU A 338 15.44 -10.46 -3.22
C LEU A 338 16.23 -10.88 -1.98
N ASP A 339 17.41 -10.26 -1.79
CA ASP A 339 18.18 -10.38 -0.55
C ASP A 339 17.63 -9.41 0.49
N LEU A 340 17.18 -9.91 1.65
CA LEU A 340 16.62 -9.07 2.71
C LEU A 340 17.67 -8.58 3.73
N GLN A 341 18.95 -8.92 3.58
CA GLN A 341 20.00 -8.53 4.51
C GLN A 341 20.15 -7.00 4.61
N PHE A 342 19.81 -6.25 3.55
CA PHE A 342 19.85 -4.78 3.57
C PHE A 342 18.94 -4.19 4.67
N LEU A 343 17.88 -4.88 5.08
CA LEU A 343 16.96 -4.44 6.15
C LEU A 343 17.66 -4.27 7.51
N LEU A 344 18.77 -4.99 7.73
CA LEU A 344 19.57 -4.84 8.95
C LEU A 344 20.50 -3.62 8.88
N ARG A 345 20.96 -3.25 7.69
CA ARG A 345 21.98 -2.19 7.48
C ARG A 345 21.36 -0.81 7.29
N ARG A 346 20.25 -0.71 6.54
CA ARG A 346 19.61 0.57 6.20
C ARG A 346 18.83 1.15 7.38
N SER A 347 18.82 2.48 7.49
CA SER A 347 18.12 3.22 8.55
C SER A 347 16.63 3.43 8.26
N VAL A 348 16.17 3.26 7.02
CA VAL A 348 14.79 3.44 6.54
C VAL A 348 14.36 2.20 5.75
N ASP A 349 13.09 1.80 5.86
CA ASP A 349 12.50 0.78 4.97
C ASP A 349 12.71 1.24 3.51
N PRO A 350 13.09 0.35 2.58
CA PRO A 350 13.57 0.72 1.26
C PRO A 350 12.46 1.39 0.42
N VAL A 351 12.92 2.35 -0.38
CA VAL A 351 12.32 2.76 -1.65
C VAL A 351 12.46 1.57 -2.61
N GLU A 352 11.41 1.30 -3.40
CA GLU A 352 11.28 0.19 -4.38
C GLU A 352 12.61 -0.33 -4.96
N GLU A 353 12.77 -1.66 -4.98
CA GLU A 353 13.93 -2.34 -5.56
C GLU A 353 13.57 -3.02 -6.88
N THR A 354 14.42 -2.82 -7.89
CA THR A 354 14.32 -3.50 -9.19
C THR A 354 15.15 -4.77 -9.16
N LEU A 355 14.48 -5.91 -9.27
CA LEU A 355 15.09 -7.23 -9.37
C LEU A 355 15.23 -7.58 -10.85
N HIS A 356 16.47 -7.74 -11.30
CA HIS A 356 16.75 -8.23 -12.64
C HIS A 356 16.81 -9.75 -12.63
N SER A 357 16.07 -10.37 -13.54
CA SER A 357 16.29 -11.75 -13.92
C SER A 357 17.14 -11.73 -15.19
N GLU A 358 18.34 -12.34 -15.16
CA GLU A 358 19.37 -12.25 -16.21
C GLU A 358 18.87 -12.60 -17.63
N PHE A 359 17.73 -13.28 -17.78
CA PHE A 359 17.26 -13.79 -19.07
C PHE A 359 15.78 -13.50 -19.39
N ILE A 360 15.08 -12.74 -18.54
CA ILE A 360 13.61 -12.57 -18.66
C ILE A 360 13.21 -11.10 -18.66
N GLY A 361 13.75 -10.29 -17.76
CA GLY A 361 13.28 -8.91 -17.57
C GLY A 361 13.55 -8.36 -16.17
N ALA A 362 12.75 -7.37 -15.76
CA ALA A 362 12.89 -6.72 -14.47
C ALA A 362 11.56 -6.68 -13.69
N LEU A 363 11.61 -7.07 -12.42
CA LEU A 363 10.48 -7.03 -11.49
C LEU A 363 10.75 -5.97 -10.42
N ARG A 364 9.85 -5.00 -10.26
CA ARG A 364 9.92 -3.99 -9.19
C ARG A 364 9.12 -4.45 -7.99
N VAL A 365 9.79 -4.54 -6.84
CA VAL A 365 9.18 -4.95 -5.57
C VAL A 365 9.56 -3.99 -4.45
N SER A 366 8.71 -3.86 -3.45
CA SER A 366 9.00 -3.11 -2.23
C SER A 366 8.78 -4.01 -1.01
N VAL A 367 9.65 -3.89 0.00
CA VAL A 367 9.52 -4.68 1.24
C VAL A 367 9.68 -3.77 2.45
N GLU A 368 8.64 -3.69 3.28
CA GLU A 368 8.72 -3.05 4.59
C GLU A 368 8.78 -4.09 5.70
N ALA A 369 9.95 -4.24 6.31
CA ALA A 369 10.17 -5.19 7.40
C ALA A 369 11.33 -4.80 8.33
N ARG A 370 11.91 -3.60 8.24
CA ARG A 370 13.11 -3.22 8.99
C ARG A 370 12.96 -3.45 10.50
N ASP A 371 11.84 -3.01 11.06
CA ASP A 371 11.61 -3.10 12.50
C ASP A 371 11.43 -4.57 12.93
N ALA A 372 10.71 -5.37 12.15
CA ALA A 372 10.52 -6.79 12.39
C ALA A 372 11.81 -7.59 12.21
N ALA A 373 12.56 -7.33 11.15
CA ALA A 373 13.85 -7.94 10.87
C ALA A 373 14.84 -7.71 12.01
N ARG A 374 14.95 -6.46 12.49
CA ARG A 374 15.82 -6.12 13.63
C ARG A 374 15.36 -6.77 14.92
N ALA A 375 14.06 -6.81 15.18
CA ALA A 375 13.51 -7.46 16.38
C ALA A 375 13.82 -8.96 16.39
N ILE A 376 13.53 -9.66 15.29
CA ILE A 376 13.78 -11.11 15.13
C ILE A 376 15.29 -11.42 15.21
N TYR A 377 16.12 -10.65 14.52
CA TYR A 377 17.56 -10.85 14.54
C TYR A 377 18.16 -10.66 15.95
N ARG A 378 17.68 -9.67 16.71
CA ARG A 378 18.09 -9.45 18.12
C ARG A 378 17.61 -10.57 19.04
N GLU A 379 16.38 -11.05 18.87
CA GLU A 379 15.84 -12.16 19.66
C GLU A 379 16.68 -13.42 19.50
N HIS A 380 16.96 -13.81 18.25
CA HIS A 380 17.79 -14.98 17.96
C HIS A 380 19.22 -14.83 18.49
N ARG A 381 19.85 -13.66 18.33
CA ARG A 381 21.18 -13.40 18.89
C ARG A 381 21.22 -13.48 20.42
N SER A 382 20.15 -13.07 21.10
CA SER A 382 20.04 -13.14 22.56
C SER A 382 19.85 -14.57 23.05
N ARG A 383 19.09 -15.39 22.32
CA ARG A 383 18.94 -16.84 22.58
C ARG A 383 20.26 -17.59 22.42
N THR A 384 21.05 -17.29 21.40
CA THR A 384 22.37 -17.92 21.20
C THR A 384 23.37 -17.52 22.29
N LYS A 385 23.34 -16.30 22.82
CA LYS A 385 24.21 -15.91 23.94
C LYS A 385 23.85 -16.62 25.24
N MET A 386 22.55 -16.79 25.52
CA MET A 386 22.06 -17.50 26.71
C MET A 386 22.43 -18.99 26.71
N SER A 387 22.42 -19.65 25.54
CA SER A 387 22.83 -21.05 25.42
C SER A 387 24.34 -21.27 25.61
N PHE A 388 25.17 -20.26 25.33
CA PHE A 388 26.62 -20.31 25.59
C PHE A 388 26.96 -20.03 27.06
N SER A 389 26.20 -19.18 27.76
CA SER A 389 26.41 -18.92 29.20
C SER A 389 26.02 -20.09 30.12
N SER A 390 25.15 -21.00 29.67
CA SER A 390 24.79 -22.22 30.42
C SER A 390 25.78 -23.38 30.25
N LEU A 391 26.84 -23.20 29.46
CA LEU A 391 27.86 -24.22 29.18
C LEU A 391 29.22 -23.92 29.85
N LEU A 392 29.32 -22.86 30.65
CA LEU A 392 30.51 -22.62 31.46
C LEU A 392 30.39 -23.42 32.78
N PRO A 393 31.33 -24.32 33.08
CA PRO A 393 31.34 -24.98 34.39
C PRO A 393 31.56 -23.91 35.46
N THR A 394 30.69 -23.92 36.46
CA THR A 394 30.90 -23.19 37.71
C THR A 394 32.18 -23.72 38.34
N ASN A 395 33.21 -22.86 38.43
CA ASN A 395 34.42 -23.12 39.20
C ASN A 395 34.12 -23.28 40.69
#